data_AF-A0A1F3D476-F1
#
_entry.id   AF-A0A1F3D476-F1
#
_cell.length_a   1.000
_cell.length_b   1.000
_cell.length_c   1.000
_cell.angle_alpha   90.00
_cell.angle_beta   90.00
_cell.angle_gamma   90.00
#
_symmetry.space_group_name_H-M   'P 1'
#
loop_
_entity.id
_entity.type
_entity.pdbx_description
1 polymer ?
#
loop_
_entity_poly.entity_id
_entity_poly.type
_entity_poly.pdbx_seq_one_letter_code
_entity_poly.pdbx_strand_id
1 'polypeptide(L)'
;MKQLNMNEVFKYAEKHIAAFHQQRLDAVSQKIDFIKLIEQKNPYLFKAKNILTSQDLVKGFVDAFLQSQEETLFGNFLEGLAIFVCDKVYGAKKTRLTGMDLEFEKDNTMYVIEIKAGWNWGNASQIKQLKINAKNAKEKLEKETNKKIVIINGCCFGKKKNSKPERDGYYKICGQDFWYLISNDEELYKKIIEPIGHKAKQKNEEFENAYAILINKFTLEFTNRFCDDGLINWKKLIELNSGRKEKKK
;
A
#
# COMPACT_ATOMS: atom_id res chain seq x y z
N MET A 1 4.79 26.45 15.72
CA MET A 1 4.78 24.99 15.51
C MET A 1 4.37 24.32 16.82
N LYS A 2 3.54 23.29 16.79
CA LYS A 2 3.17 22.53 18.01
C LYS A 2 4.11 21.34 18.18
N GLN A 3 4.49 21.04 19.41
CA GLN A 3 5.23 19.81 19.72
C GLN A 3 4.32 18.60 19.51
N LEU A 4 4.77 17.62 18.74
CA LEU A 4 4.01 16.40 18.47
C LEU A 4 3.85 15.57 19.76
N ASN A 5 2.61 15.23 20.10
CA ASN A 5 2.32 14.35 21.22
C ASN A 5 2.27 12.88 20.75
N MET A 6 3.27 12.09 21.13
CA MET A 6 3.35 10.67 20.75
C MET A 6 2.16 9.83 21.24
N ASN A 7 1.49 10.21 22.34
CA ASN A 7 0.30 9.49 22.79
C ASN A 7 -0.87 9.66 21.81
N GLU A 8 -0.96 10.81 21.11
CA GLU A 8 -1.97 11.00 20.06
C GLU A 8 -1.66 10.17 18.82
N VAL A 9 -0.38 10.10 18.44
CA VAL A 9 0.12 9.24 17.35
C VAL A 9 -0.18 7.77 17.65
N PHE A 10 0.08 7.35 18.88
CA PHE A 10 -0.19 5.99 19.35
C PHE A 10 -1.67 5.65 19.23
N LYS A 11 -2.56 6.49 19.77
CA LYS A 11 -4.02 6.28 19.68
C LYS A 11 -4.53 6.25 18.24
N TYR A 12 -4.01 7.13 17.39
CA TYR A 12 -4.37 7.14 15.98
C TYR A 12 -3.94 5.84 15.29
N ALA A 13 -2.68 5.45 15.45
CA ALA A 13 -2.13 4.25 14.84
C ALA A 13 -2.86 2.99 15.35
N GLU A 14 -3.06 2.83 16.67
CA GLU A 14 -3.75 1.67 17.24
C GLU A 14 -5.19 1.53 16.70
N LYS A 15 -5.92 2.64 16.58
CA LYS A 15 -7.28 2.64 16.04
C LYS A 15 -7.32 2.19 14.58
N HIS A 16 -6.41 2.70 13.74
CA HIS A 16 -6.47 2.46 12.29
C HIS A 16 -5.75 1.17 11.88
N ILE A 17 -4.71 0.75 12.59
CA ILE A 17 -4.06 -0.55 12.36
C ILE A 17 -5.00 -1.71 12.71
N ALA A 18 -5.91 -1.51 13.67
CA ALA A 18 -6.94 -2.51 13.95
C ALA A 18 -7.83 -2.82 12.75
N ALA A 19 -8.20 -1.80 11.97
CA ALA A 19 -8.95 -1.99 10.73
C ALA A 19 -8.17 -2.79 9.68
N PHE A 20 -6.85 -2.57 9.58
CA PHE A 20 -5.97 -3.37 8.72
C PHE A 20 -6.00 -4.86 9.10
N HIS A 21 -5.83 -5.17 10.39
CA HIS A 21 -5.90 -6.57 10.86
C HIS A 21 -7.26 -7.21 10.62
N GLN A 22 -8.36 -6.50 10.89
CA GLN A 22 -9.70 -7.01 10.65
C GLN A 22 -9.93 -7.31 9.16
N GLN A 23 -9.52 -6.41 8.27
CA GLN A 23 -9.71 -6.60 6.83
C GLN A 23 -8.89 -7.77 6.28
N ARG A 24 -7.70 -8.04 6.85
CA ARG A 24 -6.92 -9.25 6.55
C ARG A 24 -7.65 -10.51 6.97
N LEU A 25 -8.21 -10.53 8.18
CA LEU A 25 -9.00 -11.66 8.69
C LEU A 25 -10.27 -11.89 7.86
N ASP A 26 -11.01 -10.83 7.52
CA ASP A 26 -12.20 -10.91 6.67
C ASP A 26 -11.87 -11.47 5.29
N ALA A 27 -10.70 -11.11 4.74
CA ALA A 27 -10.26 -11.60 3.45
C ALA A 27 -10.17 -13.12 3.44
N VAL A 28 -9.44 -13.71 4.41
CA VAL A 28 -9.26 -15.16 4.50
C VAL A 28 -10.51 -15.90 4.98
N SER A 29 -11.37 -15.25 5.75
CA SER A 29 -12.55 -15.91 6.35
C SER A 29 -13.76 -15.95 5.41
N GLN A 30 -13.94 -14.95 4.55
CA GLN A 30 -15.23 -14.75 3.86
C GLN A 30 -15.16 -14.23 2.42
N LYS A 31 -14.03 -13.64 1.97
CA LYS A 31 -14.02 -12.89 0.69
C LYS A 31 -13.30 -13.57 -0.45
N ILE A 32 -12.40 -14.52 -0.18
CA ILE A 32 -11.65 -15.18 -1.25
C ILE A 32 -12.53 -16.25 -1.90
N ASP A 33 -12.88 -16.01 -3.15
CA ASP A 33 -13.50 -17.01 -4.02
C ASP A 33 -12.41 -17.80 -4.74
N PHE A 34 -12.50 -19.14 -4.67
CA PHE A 34 -11.47 -20.03 -5.20
C PHE A 34 -11.26 -19.87 -6.71
N ILE A 35 -12.33 -19.77 -7.49
CA ILE A 35 -12.24 -19.64 -8.95
C ILE A 35 -11.65 -18.28 -9.32
N LYS A 36 -12.17 -17.19 -8.73
CA LYS A 36 -11.63 -15.84 -8.96
C LYS A 36 -10.17 -15.73 -8.56
N LEU A 37 -9.77 -16.41 -7.46
CA LEU A 37 -8.36 -16.47 -7.06
C LEU A 37 -7.51 -17.06 -8.18
N ILE A 38 -7.90 -18.20 -8.74
CA ILE A 38 -7.17 -18.83 -9.84
C ILE A 38 -7.15 -17.92 -11.07
N GLU A 39 -8.27 -17.33 -11.47
CA GLU A 39 -8.37 -16.44 -12.64
C GLU A 39 -7.45 -15.21 -12.55
N GLN A 40 -7.20 -14.71 -11.33
CA GLN A 40 -6.41 -13.49 -11.11
C GLN A 40 -4.91 -13.73 -10.92
N LYS A 41 -4.46 -14.99 -10.85
CA LYS A 41 -3.05 -15.33 -10.67
C LYS A 41 -2.41 -15.78 -11.97
N ASN A 42 -1.07 -15.78 -11.98
CA ASN A 42 -0.27 -16.14 -13.14
C ASN A 42 0.21 -17.60 -13.03
N PRO A 43 -0.55 -18.59 -13.49
CA PRO A 43 -0.16 -20.01 -13.39
C PRO A 43 1.15 -20.33 -14.11
N TYR A 44 1.52 -19.60 -15.16
CA TYR A 44 2.81 -19.79 -15.86
C TYR A 44 4.01 -19.48 -14.95
N LEU A 45 3.92 -18.44 -14.12
CA LEU A 45 4.96 -18.12 -13.14
C LEU A 45 5.16 -19.25 -12.13
N PHE A 46 4.07 -19.84 -11.64
CA PHE A 46 4.15 -20.95 -10.69
C PHE A 46 4.65 -22.25 -11.34
N LYS A 47 4.32 -22.48 -12.62
CA LYS A 47 4.93 -23.56 -13.40
C LYS A 47 6.45 -23.38 -13.53
N ALA A 48 6.90 -22.17 -13.83
CA ALA A 48 8.33 -21.86 -13.94
C ALA A 48 9.08 -22.03 -12.60
N LYS A 49 8.40 -21.87 -11.46
CA LYS A 49 8.93 -22.16 -10.12
C LYS A 49 9.02 -23.64 -9.78
N ASN A 50 8.63 -24.54 -10.69
CA ASN A 50 8.60 -25.98 -10.48
C ASN A 50 7.82 -26.41 -9.22
N ILE A 51 6.66 -25.79 -9.00
CA ILE A 51 5.77 -26.20 -7.90
C ILE A 51 5.16 -27.58 -8.21
N LEU A 52 5.31 -28.52 -7.29
CA LEU A 52 4.91 -29.92 -7.48
C LEU A 52 3.65 -30.29 -6.70
N THR A 53 3.40 -29.65 -5.56
CA THR A 53 2.26 -29.98 -4.68
C THR A 53 1.10 -29.01 -4.87
N SER A 54 -0.13 -29.50 -4.73
CA SER A 54 -1.34 -28.67 -4.76
C SER A 54 -1.33 -27.65 -3.62
N GLN A 55 -0.87 -28.04 -2.43
CA GLN A 55 -0.76 -27.16 -1.27
C GLN A 55 0.17 -25.98 -1.53
N ASP A 56 1.37 -26.21 -2.06
CA ASP A 56 2.33 -25.13 -2.35
C ASP A 56 1.79 -24.17 -3.41
N LEU A 57 1.09 -24.70 -4.41
CA LEU A 57 0.50 -23.88 -5.47
C LEU A 57 -0.64 -23.00 -4.93
N VAL A 58 -1.57 -23.60 -4.18
CA VAL A 58 -2.68 -22.89 -3.53
C VAL A 58 -2.15 -21.85 -2.56
N LYS A 59 -1.19 -22.21 -1.71
CA LYS A 59 -0.52 -21.29 -0.78
C LYS A 59 0.10 -20.12 -1.54
N GLY A 60 0.81 -20.41 -2.63
CA GLY A 60 1.41 -19.40 -3.48
C GLY A 60 0.38 -18.43 -4.09
N PHE A 61 -0.79 -18.91 -4.51
CA PHE A 61 -1.88 -18.07 -4.99
C PHE A 61 -2.49 -17.20 -3.90
N VAL A 62 -2.80 -17.79 -2.74
CA VAL A 62 -3.40 -17.09 -1.60
C VAL A 62 -2.44 -16.03 -1.07
N ASP A 63 -1.16 -16.36 -0.87
CA ASP A 63 -0.16 -15.40 -0.38
C ASP A 63 0.00 -14.22 -1.34
N ALA A 64 0.10 -14.50 -2.65
CA ALA A 64 0.18 -13.45 -3.66
C ALA A 64 -1.10 -12.59 -3.76
N PHE A 65 -2.26 -13.12 -3.33
CA PHE A 65 -3.49 -12.33 -3.22
C PHE A 65 -3.45 -11.44 -1.99
N LEU A 66 -3.14 -12.01 -0.82
CA LEU A 66 -3.08 -11.29 0.43
C LEU A 66 -2.05 -10.17 0.38
N GLN A 67 -0.85 -10.43 -0.15
CA GLN A 67 0.20 -9.42 -0.27
C GLN A 67 -0.27 -8.17 -1.05
N SER A 68 -0.94 -8.36 -2.19
CA SER A 68 -1.43 -7.22 -3.00
C SER A 68 -2.50 -6.38 -2.29
N GLN A 69 -3.35 -7.03 -1.50
CA GLN A 69 -4.35 -6.36 -0.69
C GLN A 69 -3.70 -5.62 0.49
N GLU A 70 -2.77 -6.29 1.18
CA GLU A 70 -2.03 -5.73 2.31
C GLU A 70 -1.25 -4.47 1.93
N GLU A 71 -0.56 -4.46 0.79
CA GLU A 71 0.16 -3.27 0.31
C GLU A 71 -0.78 -2.07 0.11
N THR A 72 -1.97 -2.31 -0.46
CA THR A 72 -2.98 -1.26 -0.68
C THR A 72 -3.51 -0.72 0.64
N LEU A 73 -3.91 -1.61 1.55
CA LEU A 73 -4.45 -1.23 2.85
C LEU A 73 -3.43 -0.50 3.72
N PHE A 74 -2.20 -1.01 3.74
CA PHE A 74 -1.13 -0.43 4.52
C PHE A 74 -0.64 0.90 3.92
N GLY A 75 -0.65 1.04 2.60
CA GLY A 75 -0.41 2.31 1.92
C GLY A 75 -1.38 3.40 2.35
N ASN A 76 -2.68 3.11 2.37
CA ASN A 76 -3.72 4.03 2.84
C ASN A 76 -3.55 4.39 4.32
N PHE A 77 -3.18 3.41 5.16
CA PHE A 77 -2.88 3.65 6.56
C PHE A 77 -1.70 4.61 6.74
N LEU A 78 -0.58 4.39 6.03
CA LEU A 78 0.61 5.25 6.11
C LEU A 78 0.34 6.68 5.62
N GLU A 79 -0.44 6.82 4.55
CA GLU A 79 -0.90 8.13 4.06
C GLU A 79 -1.72 8.85 5.16
N GLY A 80 -2.72 8.18 5.73
CA GLY A 80 -3.54 8.74 6.79
C GLY A 80 -2.73 9.16 8.02
N LEU A 81 -1.76 8.32 8.43
CA LEU A 81 -0.85 8.62 9.53
C LEU A 81 0.01 9.86 9.25
N ALA A 82 0.57 9.98 8.03
CA ALA A 82 1.36 11.12 7.64
C ALA A 82 0.53 12.43 7.66
N ILE A 83 -0.70 12.40 7.13
CA ILE A 83 -1.62 13.53 7.17
C ILE A 83 -1.93 13.93 8.61
N PHE A 84 -2.27 12.95 9.46
CA PHE A 84 -2.57 13.19 10.87
C PHE A 84 -1.40 13.84 11.62
N VAL A 85 -0.19 13.31 11.45
CA VAL A 85 1.03 13.88 12.05
C VAL A 85 1.24 15.32 11.60
N CYS A 86 1.11 15.57 10.30
CA CYS A 86 1.30 16.91 9.74
C CYS A 86 0.27 17.91 10.25
N ASP A 87 -1.00 17.49 10.38
CA ASP A 87 -2.07 18.30 10.99
C ASP A 87 -1.75 18.67 12.43
N LYS A 88 -1.28 17.71 13.24
CA LYS A 88 -0.95 17.97 14.65
C LYS A 88 0.16 19.00 14.84
N VAL A 89 1.14 19.04 13.94
CA VAL A 89 2.31 19.92 14.07
C VAL A 89 2.10 21.27 13.38
N TYR A 90 1.49 21.25 12.18
CA TYR A 90 1.41 22.40 11.28
C TYR A 90 -0.02 22.81 10.89
N GLY A 91 -1.06 22.11 11.35
CA GLY A 91 -2.44 22.38 10.94
C GLY A 91 -2.70 22.09 9.45
N ALA A 92 -2.00 21.08 8.92
CA ALA A 92 -2.12 20.62 7.55
C ALA A 92 -3.56 20.25 7.18
N LYS A 93 -3.94 20.53 5.93
CA LYS A 93 -5.27 20.22 5.40
C LYS A 93 -5.14 19.27 4.23
N LYS A 94 -6.14 18.40 4.06
CA LYS A 94 -6.31 17.70 2.78
C LYS A 94 -6.55 18.73 1.68
N THR A 95 -5.75 18.66 0.64
CA THR A 95 -5.83 19.61 -0.47
C THR A 95 -6.93 19.20 -1.46
N ARG A 96 -7.39 20.18 -2.25
CA ARG A 96 -8.31 19.97 -3.37
C ARG A 96 -7.58 19.91 -4.72
N LEU A 97 -6.25 19.97 -4.70
CA LEU A 97 -5.40 19.94 -5.88
C LEU A 97 -5.30 18.49 -6.40
N THR A 98 -5.59 18.30 -7.68
CA THR A 98 -5.59 16.97 -8.32
C THR A 98 -4.25 16.27 -8.16
N GLY A 99 -4.28 15.07 -7.57
CA GLY A 99 -3.11 14.22 -7.39
C GLY A 99 -2.14 14.69 -6.29
N MET A 100 -2.64 15.49 -5.34
CA MET A 100 -1.93 15.90 -4.13
C MET A 100 -2.80 15.54 -2.91
N ASP A 101 -2.18 15.24 -1.78
CA ASP A 101 -2.87 14.67 -0.61
C ASP A 101 -3.04 15.69 0.52
N LEU A 102 -2.03 16.52 0.78
CA LEU A 102 -2.11 17.56 1.80
C LEU A 102 -1.32 18.82 1.44
N GLU A 103 -1.69 19.92 2.10
CA GLU A 103 -0.97 21.19 2.07
C GLU A 103 -0.80 21.74 3.50
N PHE A 104 0.34 22.37 3.76
CA PHE A 104 0.62 23.06 5.02
C PHE A 104 1.60 24.21 4.81
N GLU A 105 1.69 25.08 5.80
CA GLU A 105 2.61 26.22 5.78
C GLU A 105 3.68 26.07 6.86
N LYS A 106 4.92 26.37 6.48
CA LYS A 106 6.06 26.49 7.38
C LYS A 106 7.00 27.56 6.86
N ASP A 107 7.44 28.48 7.72
CA ASP A 107 8.44 29.51 7.40
C ASP A 107 8.14 30.28 6.11
N ASN A 108 6.91 30.79 5.98
CA ASN A 108 6.40 31.52 4.80
C ASN A 108 6.49 30.73 3.47
N THR A 109 6.56 29.40 3.56
CA THR A 109 6.57 28.46 2.44
C THR A 109 5.35 27.56 2.52
N MET A 110 4.60 27.48 1.42
CA MET A 110 3.50 26.56 1.23
C MET A 110 4.02 25.25 0.65
N TYR A 111 3.88 24.18 1.43
CA TYR A 111 4.24 22.82 1.04
C TYR A 111 2.98 22.10 0.56
N VAL A 112 3.07 21.48 -0.62
CA VAL A 112 2.02 20.62 -1.17
C VAL A 112 2.62 19.25 -1.43
N ILE A 113 1.99 18.22 -0.88
CA ILE A 113 2.57 16.88 -0.85
C ILE A 113 1.66 15.87 -1.52
N GLU A 114 2.22 15.10 -2.45
CA GLU A 114 1.71 13.78 -2.82
C GLU A 114 2.46 12.73 -1.98
N ILE A 115 1.72 12.01 -1.13
CA ILE A 115 2.23 10.95 -0.27
C ILE A 115 2.18 9.62 -1.02
N LYS A 116 3.23 8.83 -0.85
CA LYS A 116 3.30 7.43 -1.28
C LYS A 116 3.91 6.59 -0.17
N ALA A 117 3.55 5.31 -0.12
CA ALA A 117 4.16 4.40 0.85
C ALA A 117 5.67 4.29 0.63
N GLY A 118 6.10 3.98 -0.59
CA GLY A 118 7.49 3.70 -0.94
C GLY A 118 8.08 4.56 -2.05
N TRP A 119 9.41 4.59 -2.15
CA TRP A 119 10.13 5.40 -3.14
C TRP A 119 9.92 4.96 -4.60
N ASN A 120 9.66 3.67 -4.83
CA ASN A 120 9.48 3.04 -6.15
C ASN A 120 7.99 2.72 -6.41
N TRP A 121 7.13 3.71 -6.20
CA TRP A 121 5.67 3.55 -6.21
C TRP A 121 5.04 3.56 -7.60
N GLY A 122 5.75 4.01 -8.62
CA GLY A 122 5.14 4.29 -9.92
C GLY A 122 6.06 4.04 -11.09
N ASN A 123 5.46 3.57 -12.18
CA ASN A 123 6.11 3.43 -13.48
C ASN A 123 6.25 4.80 -14.18
N ALA A 124 6.83 4.80 -15.38
CA ALA A 124 7.10 6.03 -16.14
C ALA A 124 5.86 6.90 -16.41
N SER A 125 4.68 6.30 -16.65
CA SER A 125 3.46 7.08 -16.91
C SER A 125 2.93 7.75 -15.64
N GLN A 126 2.99 7.06 -14.50
CA GLN A 126 2.61 7.61 -13.20
C GLN A 126 3.55 8.76 -12.80
N ILE A 127 4.86 8.61 -13.02
CA ILE A 127 5.83 9.70 -12.76
C ILE A 127 5.58 10.89 -13.70
N LYS A 128 5.22 10.66 -14.97
CA LYS A 128 4.84 11.74 -15.89
C LYS A 128 3.60 12.49 -15.39
N GLN A 129 2.59 11.76 -14.89
CA GLN A 129 1.38 12.35 -14.34
C GLN A 129 1.66 13.19 -13.09
N LEU A 130 2.53 12.74 -12.18
CA LEU A 130 2.98 13.54 -11.04
C LEU A 130 3.56 14.88 -11.50
N LYS A 131 4.44 14.89 -12.51
CA LYS A 131 5.03 16.16 -13.01
C LYS A 131 3.97 17.14 -13.53
N ILE A 132 2.96 16.62 -14.23
CA ILE A 132 1.83 17.42 -14.73
C ILE A 132 1.04 18.00 -13.55
N ASN A 133 0.68 17.16 -12.58
CA ASN A 133 -0.07 17.56 -11.40
C ASN A 133 0.70 18.60 -10.56
N ALA A 134 2.01 18.39 -10.36
CA ALA A 134 2.89 19.30 -9.65
C ALA A 134 2.95 20.68 -10.30
N LYS A 135 3.10 20.71 -11.63
CA LYS A 135 3.08 21.95 -12.40
C LYS A 135 1.75 22.70 -12.22
N ASN A 136 0.63 22.01 -12.42
CA ASN A 136 -0.70 22.60 -12.31
C ASN A 136 -1.00 23.11 -10.89
N ALA A 137 -0.61 22.35 -9.87
CA ALA A 137 -0.74 22.73 -8.47
C ALA A 137 0.03 24.02 -8.16
N LYS A 138 1.29 24.09 -8.61
CA LYS A 138 2.14 25.26 -8.43
C LYS A 138 1.57 26.49 -9.13
N GLU A 139 1.25 26.39 -10.42
CA GLU A 139 0.69 27.52 -11.20
C GLU A 139 -0.64 28.05 -10.64
N LYS A 140 -1.46 27.17 -10.04
CA LYS A 140 -2.69 27.58 -9.38
C LYS A 140 -2.40 28.35 -8.10
N LEU A 141 -1.55 27.82 -7.22
CA LEU A 141 -1.25 28.45 -5.94
C LEU A 141 -0.49 29.77 -6.09
N GLU A 142 0.39 29.90 -7.10
CA GLU A 142 1.10 31.16 -7.37
C GLU A 142 0.15 32.32 -7.71
N LYS A 143 -1.09 32.04 -8.15
CA LYS A 143 -2.12 33.04 -8.38
C LYS A 143 -2.93 33.38 -7.12
N GLU A 144 -2.92 32.50 -6.13
CA GLU A 144 -3.71 32.59 -4.90
C GLU A 144 -2.89 33.15 -3.72
N THR A 145 -1.56 33.02 -3.77
CA THR A 145 -0.68 33.45 -2.69
C THR A 145 0.69 33.93 -3.18
N ASN A 146 1.28 34.88 -2.46
CA ASN A 146 2.65 35.35 -2.69
C ASN A 146 3.72 34.50 -1.96
N LYS A 147 3.32 33.39 -1.34
CA LYS A 147 4.22 32.50 -0.60
C LYS A 147 5.06 31.67 -1.55
N LYS A 148 6.27 31.28 -1.11
CA LYS A 148 7.07 30.29 -1.84
C LYS A 148 6.31 28.97 -1.87
N ILE A 149 6.18 28.33 -3.03
CA ILE A 149 5.50 27.04 -3.18
C ILE A 149 6.52 25.93 -3.43
N VAL A 150 6.44 24.87 -2.64
CA VAL A 150 7.29 23.68 -2.75
C VAL A 150 6.41 22.44 -2.90
N ILE A 151 6.50 21.81 -4.07
CA ILE A 151 5.81 20.54 -4.34
C ILE A 151 6.72 19.37 -3.94
N ILE A 152 6.16 18.40 -3.22
CA ILE A 152 6.90 17.26 -2.67
C ILE A 152 6.23 15.96 -3.06
N ASN A 153 7.01 15.00 -3.55
CA ASN A 153 6.64 13.59 -3.54
C ASN A 153 7.22 12.96 -2.28
N GLY A 154 6.38 12.85 -1.25
CA GLY A 154 6.73 12.35 0.07
C GLY A 154 6.58 10.84 0.13
N CYS A 155 7.64 10.11 0.46
CA CYS A 155 7.59 8.66 0.58
C CYS A 155 7.83 8.23 2.02
N CYS A 156 6.92 7.45 2.60
CA CYS A 156 7.01 7.01 4.01
C CYS A 156 8.24 6.12 4.29
N PHE A 157 8.74 5.38 3.30
CA PHE A 157 9.98 4.61 3.42
C PHE A 157 10.92 4.74 2.20
N GLY A 158 12.17 4.34 2.41
CA GLY A 158 13.26 4.45 1.44
C GLY A 158 14.18 5.65 1.70
N LYS A 159 15.24 5.77 0.89
CA LYS A 159 16.27 6.82 1.02
C LYS A 159 16.56 7.53 -0.31
N LYS A 160 15.58 7.58 -1.22
CA LYS A 160 15.78 8.11 -2.58
C LYS A 160 15.51 9.61 -2.63
N LYS A 161 16.26 10.32 -3.47
CA LYS A 161 16.01 11.71 -3.90
C LYS A 161 16.09 11.77 -5.41
N ASN A 162 15.39 12.72 -6.04
CA ASN A 162 15.55 12.99 -7.47
C ASN A 162 16.75 13.91 -7.69
N SER A 163 17.46 13.72 -8.82
CA SER A 163 18.71 14.43 -9.10
C SER A 163 18.51 15.83 -9.65
N LYS A 164 17.32 16.15 -10.18
CA LYS A 164 17.01 17.44 -10.81
C LYS A 164 15.61 17.92 -10.38
N PRO A 165 15.39 18.24 -9.08
CA PRO A 165 14.08 18.58 -8.54
C PRO A 165 13.44 19.80 -9.20
N GLU A 166 14.24 20.81 -9.57
CA GLU A 166 13.76 22.00 -10.28
C GLU A 166 13.19 21.66 -11.66
N ARG A 167 13.92 20.83 -12.43
CA ARG A 167 13.48 20.35 -13.75
C ARG A 167 12.25 19.44 -13.62
N ASP A 168 12.19 18.63 -12.57
CA ASP A 168 11.07 17.72 -12.33
C ASP A 168 9.82 18.44 -11.84
N GLY A 169 9.96 19.66 -11.30
CA GLY A 169 8.86 20.44 -10.73
C GLY A 169 8.45 20.02 -9.32
N TYR A 170 9.18 19.08 -8.70
CA TYR A 170 8.93 18.59 -7.34
C TYR A 170 10.21 18.02 -6.70
N TYR A 171 10.21 17.96 -5.36
CA TYR A 171 11.25 17.31 -4.58
C TYR A 171 10.81 15.91 -4.15
N LYS A 172 11.60 14.87 -4.42
CA LYS A 172 11.38 13.55 -3.82
C LYS A 172 12.06 13.49 -2.46
N ILE A 173 11.29 13.26 -1.41
CA ILE A 173 11.77 13.17 -0.03
C ILE A 173 11.25 11.85 0.56
N CYS A 174 12.14 11.02 1.10
CA CYS A 174 11.82 9.66 1.56
C CYS A 174 12.24 9.42 3.01
N GLY A 175 11.51 8.54 3.70
CA GLY A 175 11.92 7.97 4.99
C GLY A 175 12.08 9.04 6.06
N GLN A 176 13.21 9.02 6.78
CA GLN A 176 13.49 9.95 7.87
C GLN A 176 13.28 11.41 7.47
N ASP A 177 13.78 11.84 6.30
CA ASP A 177 13.63 13.21 5.83
C ASP A 177 12.16 13.60 5.65
N PHE A 178 11.32 12.66 5.19
CA PHE A 178 9.90 12.91 4.98
C PHE A 178 9.15 12.99 6.31
N TRP A 179 9.40 12.03 7.22
CA TRP A 179 8.82 12.05 8.56
C TRP A 179 9.24 13.29 9.33
N TYR A 180 10.50 13.70 9.22
CA TYR A 180 11.00 14.93 9.83
C TYR A 180 10.31 16.17 9.25
N LEU A 181 10.17 16.27 7.93
CA LEU A 181 9.49 17.39 7.27
C LEU A 181 8.10 17.62 7.87
N ILE A 182 7.29 16.57 7.99
CA ILE A 182 5.89 16.67 8.40
C ILE A 182 5.70 16.72 9.92
N SER A 183 6.72 16.44 10.73
CA SER A 183 6.60 16.35 12.19
C SER A 183 7.52 17.26 12.99
N ASN A 184 8.58 17.76 12.37
CA ASN A 184 9.71 18.40 13.05
C ASN A 184 10.39 17.51 14.12
N ASP A 185 10.30 16.18 13.98
CA ASP A 185 10.92 15.18 14.86
C ASP A 185 11.75 14.19 14.02
N GLU A 186 13.08 14.27 14.13
CA GLU A 186 14.02 13.44 13.36
C GLU A 186 13.90 11.94 13.68
N GLU A 187 13.36 11.62 14.84
CA GLU A 187 13.25 10.26 15.37
C GLU A 187 11.88 9.64 15.12
N LEU A 188 10.92 10.40 14.57
CA LEU A 188 9.54 9.93 14.40
C LEU A 188 9.48 8.64 13.58
N TYR A 189 10.28 8.51 12.52
CA TYR A 189 10.28 7.31 11.67
C TYR A 189 10.59 6.02 12.44
N LYS A 190 11.32 6.10 13.56
CA LYS A 190 11.56 4.98 14.49
C LYS A 190 10.43 4.87 15.50
N LYS A 191 10.00 6.00 16.08
CA LYS A 191 8.97 6.04 17.12
C LYS A 191 7.62 5.47 16.66
N ILE A 192 7.29 5.57 15.37
CA ILE A 192 6.05 5.00 14.81
C ILE A 192 6.06 3.46 14.72
N ILE A 193 7.20 2.78 14.87
CA ILE A 193 7.27 1.31 14.83
C ILE A 193 6.45 0.69 15.95
N GLU A 194 6.61 1.19 17.18
CA GLU A 194 5.93 0.67 18.36
C GLU A 194 4.40 0.71 18.23
N PRO A 195 3.74 1.86 17.92
CA PRO A 195 2.29 1.89 17.81
C PRO A 195 1.76 1.10 16.60
N ILE A 196 2.56 0.87 15.56
CA ILE A 196 2.18 0.02 14.42
C ILE A 196 2.26 -1.47 14.80
N GLY A 197 3.27 -1.88 15.58
CA GLY A 197 3.47 -3.26 16.01
C GLY A 197 2.65 -3.67 17.25
N HIS A 198 2.06 -2.70 17.95
CA HIS A 198 1.32 -2.94 19.18
C HIS A 198 0.13 -3.90 18.96
N LYS A 199 0.07 -4.97 19.76
CA LYS A 199 -0.93 -6.06 19.68
C LYS A 199 -0.95 -6.85 18.36
N ALA A 200 0.07 -6.72 17.49
CA ALA A 200 0.16 -7.51 16.27
C ALA A 200 0.12 -9.02 16.55
N LYS A 201 0.77 -9.47 17.63
CA LYS A 201 0.82 -10.88 18.03
C LYS A 201 -0.56 -11.48 18.34
N GLN A 202 -1.39 -10.79 19.14
CA GLN A 202 -2.71 -11.29 19.53
C GLN A 202 -3.66 -11.44 18.32
N LYS A 203 -3.57 -10.50 17.37
CA LYS A 203 -4.40 -10.53 16.15
C LYS A 203 -3.93 -11.53 15.11
N ASN A 204 -2.75 -12.11 15.27
CA ASN A 204 -2.24 -13.13 14.35
C ASN A 204 -2.86 -14.50 14.62
N GLU A 205 -3.26 -14.85 15.85
CA GLU A 205 -3.77 -16.19 16.16
C GLU A 205 -5.10 -16.50 15.43
N GLU A 206 -6.05 -15.56 15.44
CA GLU A 206 -7.31 -15.72 14.70
C GLU A 206 -7.09 -15.82 13.19
N PHE A 207 -6.18 -14.98 12.67
CA PHE A 207 -5.82 -14.99 11.26
C PHE A 207 -5.16 -16.31 10.85
N GLU A 208 -4.21 -16.82 11.65
CA GLU A 208 -3.51 -18.07 11.38
C GLU A 208 -4.47 -19.26 11.33
N ASN A 209 -5.43 -19.33 12.25
CA ASN A 209 -6.47 -20.35 12.25
C ASN A 209 -7.36 -20.25 11.00
N ALA A 210 -7.86 -19.05 10.66
CA ALA A 210 -8.70 -18.86 9.48
C ALA A 210 -7.94 -19.16 8.17
N TYR A 211 -6.67 -18.74 8.08
CA TYR A 211 -5.80 -19.02 6.96
C TYR A 211 -5.54 -20.52 6.80
N ALA A 212 -5.24 -21.24 7.88
CA ALA A 212 -5.04 -22.69 7.84
C ALA A 212 -6.28 -23.43 7.32
N ILE A 213 -7.47 -23.04 7.79
CA ILE A 213 -8.75 -23.58 7.32
C ILE A 213 -8.92 -23.32 5.81
N LEU A 214 -8.65 -22.10 5.35
CA LEU A 214 -8.75 -21.72 3.94
C LEU A 214 -7.80 -22.56 3.07
N ILE A 215 -6.53 -22.68 3.47
CA ILE A 215 -5.52 -23.45 2.73
C ILE A 215 -5.95 -24.92 2.62
N ASN A 216 -6.43 -25.54 3.71
CA ASN A 216 -6.87 -26.94 3.67
C ASN A 216 -8.07 -27.12 2.72
N LYS A 217 -9.08 -26.24 2.80
CA LYS A 217 -10.25 -26.29 1.91
C LYS A 217 -9.87 -26.11 0.45
N PHE A 218 -9.07 -25.10 0.14
CA PHE A 218 -8.67 -24.81 -1.24
C PHE A 218 -7.70 -25.85 -1.79
N THR A 219 -6.83 -26.43 -0.96
CA THR A 219 -5.97 -27.53 -1.38
C THR A 219 -6.80 -28.76 -1.77
N LEU A 220 -7.82 -29.10 -0.97
CA LEU A 220 -8.75 -30.19 -1.30
C LEU A 220 -9.52 -29.89 -2.60
N GLU A 221 -10.11 -28.71 -2.72
CA GLU A 221 -10.84 -28.30 -3.92
C GLU A 221 -9.95 -28.29 -5.17
N PHE A 222 -8.74 -27.76 -5.05
CA PHE A 222 -7.74 -27.75 -6.11
C PHE A 222 -7.34 -29.16 -6.52
N THR A 223 -7.03 -30.02 -5.55
CA THR A 223 -6.61 -31.41 -5.83
C THR A 223 -7.70 -32.17 -6.57
N ASN A 224 -8.96 -32.05 -6.13
CA ASN A 224 -10.10 -32.72 -6.77
C ASN A 224 -10.37 -32.20 -8.19
N ARG A 225 -10.03 -30.94 -8.48
CA ARG A 225 -10.33 -30.31 -9.77
C ARG A 225 -9.18 -30.35 -10.75
N PHE A 226 -7.94 -30.22 -10.30
CA PHE A 226 -6.78 -29.96 -11.15
C PHE A 226 -5.63 -30.93 -10.95
N CYS A 227 -5.81 -32.02 -10.20
CA CYS A 227 -4.82 -33.09 -10.12
C CYS A 227 -5.35 -34.39 -10.71
N ASP A 228 -4.52 -35.06 -11.51
CA ASP A 228 -4.74 -36.40 -12.04
C ASP A 228 -3.63 -37.31 -11.46
N ASP A 229 -3.99 -38.42 -10.81
CA ASP A 229 -3.05 -39.34 -10.14
C ASP A 229 -2.05 -38.64 -9.20
N GLY A 230 -2.51 -37.60 -8.49
CA GLY A 230 -1.68 -36.80 -7.58
C GLY A 230 -0.77 -35.77 -8.26
N LEU A 231 -0.79 -35.68 -9.60
CA LEU A 231 -0.01 -34.71 -10.37
C LEU A 231 -0.88 -33.53 -10.81
N ILE A 232 -0.35 -32.31 -10.70
CA ILE A 232 -1.05 -31.11 -11.18
C ILE A 232 -1.22 -31.16 -12.71
N ASN A 233 -2.47 -31.21 -13.16
CA ASN A 233 -2.85 -31.03 -14.56
C ASN A 233 -2.85 -29.54 -14.92
N TRP A 234 -1.66 -29.07 -15.31
CA TRP A 234 -1.44 -27.69 -15.74
C TRP A 234 -2.28 -27.29 -16.94
N LYS A 235 -2.60 -28.21 -17.87
CA LYS A 235 -3.42 -27.88 -19.05
C LYS A 235 -4.84 -27.48 -18.62
N LYS A 236 -5.45 -28.27 -17.74
CA LYS A 236 -6.79 -28.00 -17.18
C LYS A 236 -6.82 -26.71 -16.36
N LEU A 237 -5.77 -26.45 -15.57
CA LEU A 237 -5.64 -25.19 -14.83
C LEU A 237 -5.56 -23.97 -15.76
N ILE A 238 -4.75 -24.06 -16.83
CA ILE A 238 -4.61 -22.99 -17.83
C ILE A 238 -5.90 -22.78 -18.61
N GLU A 239 -6.63 -23.85 -18.94
CA GLU A 239 -7.92 -23.75 -19.63
C GLU A 239 -8.93 -22.95 -18.80
N LEU A 240 -9.01 -23.18 -17.48
CA LEU A 240 -9.83 -22.35 -16.61
C LEU A 240 -9.31 -20.89 -16.55
N ASN A 241 -8.02 -20.70 -16.31
CA ASN A 241 -7.44 -19.38 -16.03
C ASN A 241 -7.39 -18.46 -17.27
N SER A 242 -7.03 -19.01 -18.42
CA SER A 242 -6.68 -18.27 -19.64
C SER A 242 -7.45 -18.72 -20.88
N GLY A 243 -8.30 -19.74 -20.75
CA GLY A 243 -9.15 -20.21 -21.85
C GLY A 243 -10.12 -19.13 -22.32
N ARG A 244 -10.53 -19.23 -23.59
CA ARG A 244 -11.57 -18.35 -24.12
C ARG A 244 -12.85 -18.56 -23.32
N LYS A 245 -13.48 -17.46 -22.87
CA LYS A 245 -14.80 -17.51 -22.24
C LYS A 245 -15.80 -18.22 -23.15
N GLU A 246 -16.50 -19.22 -22.63
CA GLU A 246 -17.59 -19.84 -23.34
C GLU A 246 -18.66 -18.80 -23.67
N LYS A 247 -19.17 -18.81 -24.91
CA LYS A 247 -20.33 -17.99 -25.25
C LYS A 247 -21.50 -18.54 -24.45
N LYS A 248 -22.08 -17.72 -23.57
CA LYS A 248 -23.39 -18.04 -22.96
C LYS A 248 -24.36 -18.28 -24.13
N LYS A 249 -24.88 -19.50 -24.23
CA LYS A 249 -25.99 -19.83 -25.13
C LYS A 249 -27.26 -19.13 -24.63
#